data_AF-E9FZT3-F1
#
_entry.id   AF-E9FZT3-F1
#
_cell.length_a   1.000
_cell.length_b   1.000
_cell.length_c   1.000
_cell.angle_alpha   90.00
_cell.angle_beta   90.00
_cell.angle_gamma   90.00
#
_symmetry.space_group_name_H-M   'P 1'
#
loop_
_entity.id
_entity.type
_entity.pdbx_description
1 polymer ?
#
loop_
_entity_poly.entity_id
_entity_poly.type
_entity_poly.pdbx_seq_one_letter_code
_entity_poly.pdbx_strand_id
1 'polypeptide(L)'
;MTVKALSFFLLMAALSMTAESARKWKEGDNGLVRWDLDCTFESSVHIASKDIPGDQCGRFCLANKDCTHFTYKSGTCYLKRSTIHWQEEGEYLSACGFIPSRTSQKIN
;
A
#
# COMPACT_ATOMS: atom_id res chain seq x y z
N MET A 1 -7.45 -5.86 57.17
CA MET A 1 -7.65 -5.20 55.86
C MET A 1 -6.27 -5.13 55.20
N THR A 2 -5.91 -6.03 54.26
CA THR A 2 -6.16 -5.95 52.80
C THR A 2 -5.63 -4.62 52.24
N VAL A 3 -4.71 -4.51 51.27
CA VAL A 3 -4.32 -5.30 50.08
C VAL A 3 -2.84 -4.95 49.77
N LYS A 4 -1.87 -5.88 49.81
CA LYS A 4 -1.24 -6.65 48.70
C LYS A 4 -0.96 -5.88 47.40
N ALA A 5 0.23 -6.12 46.83
CA ALA A 5 0.63 -5.82 45.44
C ALA A 5 1.11 -4.38 45.12
N LEU A 6 2.18 -3.93 45.79
CA LEU A 6 2.97 -2.77 45.34
C LEU A 6 4.10 -3.12 44.35
N SER A 7 4.19 -4.35 43.82
CA SER A 7 5.37 -4.76 43.03
C SER A 7 5.10 -5.74 41.90
N PHE A 8 3.93 -5.67 41.24
CA PHE A 8 3.68 -6.49 40.03
C PHE A 8 3.35 -5.71 38.76
N PHE A 9 3.20 -4.37 38.82
CA PHE A 9 2.88 -3.56 37.64
C PHE A 9 4.10 -3.06 36.86
N LEU A 10 5.33 -3.27 37.35
CA LEU A 10 6.56 -2.84 36.66
C LEU A 10 7.11 -3.89 35.66
N LEU A 11 6.39 -4.98 35.37
CA LEU A 11 6.90 -6.09 34.54
C LEU A 11 6.18 -6.30 33.18
N MET A 12 5.17 -5.50 32.81
CA MET A 12 4.34 -5.76 31.60
C MET A 12 4.39 -4.68 30.50
N ALA A 13 5.36 -3.77 30.50
CA ALA A 13 5.52 -2.81 29.39
C ALA A 13 6.76 -3.11 28.51
N ALA A 14 7.24 -4.36 28.51
CA ALA A 14 8.26 -4.80 27.58
C ALA A 14 7.63 -5.02 26.19
N LEU A 15 7.83 -4.03 25.31
CA LEU A 15 8.11 -4.20 23.89
C LEU A 15 7.05 -4.94 23.07
N SER A 16 5.90 -4.31 22.84
CA SER A 16 5.16 -4.51 21.58
C SER A 16 5.65 -3.49 20.54
N MET A 17 6.97 -3.45 20.28
CA MET A 17 7.45 -2.83 19.05
C MET A 17 7.13 -3.83 17.94
N THR A 18 5.93 -3.73 17.36
CA THR A 18 5.68 -4.37 16.08
C THR A 18 6.69 -3.77 15.12
N ALA A 19 7.67 -4.57 14.69
CA ALA A 19 8.50 -4.18 13.56
C ALA A 19 7.53 -3.95 12.39
N GLU A 20 7.29 -2.70 12.04
CA GLU A 20 6.63 -2.34 10.79
C GLU A 20 7.51 -2.92 9.69
N SER A 21 7.09 -4.04 9.09
CA SER A 21 7.78 -4.57 7.93
C SER A 21 7.56 -3.57 6.81
N ALA A 22 8.56 -2.70 6.59
CA ALA A 22 8.64 -1.89 5.39
C ALA A 22 8.46 -2.80 4.17
N ARG A 23 7.45 -2.52 3.34
CA ARG A 23 7.20 -3.30 2.13
C ARG A 23 8.36 -3.08 1.16
N LYS A 24 8.99 -4.16 0.71
CA LYS A 24 10.02 -4.07 -0.33
C LYS A 24 9.38 -4.02 -1.72
N TRP A 25 9.11 -2.80 -2.18
CA TRP A 25 8.56 -2.55 -3.50
C TRP A 25 9.44 -3.08 -4.63
N LYS A 26 8.81 -3.69 -5.63
CA LYS A 26 9.42 -4.08 -6.89
C LYS A 26 9.35 -2.92 -7.88
N GLU A 27 10.32 -2.87 -8.79
CA GLU A 27 10.35 -1.86 -9.85
C GLU A 27 9.67 -2.38 -11.13
N GLY A 28 9.02 -1.47 -11.85
CA GLY A 28 8.43 -1.67 -13.16
C GLY A 28 8.67 -0.44 -14.04
N ASP A 29 8.51 -0.62 -15.36
CA ASP A 29 8.65 0.47 -16.35
C ASP A 29 9.93 1.31 -16.15
N ASN A 30 11.11 0.68 -16.06
CA ASN A 30 12.41 1.34 -15.86
C ASN A 30 12.47 2.21 -14.59
N GLY A 31 11.84 1.75 -13.50
CA GLY A 31 11.82 2.46 -12.21
C GLY A 31 10.74 3.55 -12.10
N LEU A 32 9.92 3.74 -13.14
CA LEU A 32 8.81 4.69 -13.12
C LEU A 32 7.61 4.18 -12.32
N VAL A 33 7.54 2.88 -12.07
CA VAL A 33 6.47 2.23 -11.30
C VAL A 33 7.07 1.45 -10.15
N ARG A 34 6.43 1.54 -8.99
CA ARG A 34 6.64 0.62 -7.87
C ARG A 34 5.40 -0.23 -7.67
N TRP A 35 5.59 -1.52 -7.43
CA TRP A 35 4.46 -2.44 -7.24
C TRP A 35 4.84 -3.60 -6.33
N ASP A 36 3.83 -4.28 -5.79
CA ASP A 36 4.00 -5.54 -5.07
C ASP A 36 2.70 -6.37 -5.07
N LEU A 37 2.79 -7.60 -4.57
CA LEU A 37 1.66 -8.52 -4.44
C LEU A 37 1.01 -8.43 -3.06
N ASP A 38 -0.18 -8.98 -2.95
CA ASP A 38 -0.95 -9.09 -1.71
C ASP A 38 -1.20 -7.72 -1.06
N CYS A 39 -1.61 -6.76 -1.88
CA CYS A 39 -1.90 -5.41 -1.43
C CYS A 39 -2.96 -4.69 -2.24
N THR A 40 -3.52 -3.66 -1.61
CA THR A 40 -4.48 -2.72 -2.17
C THR A 40 -4.32 -1.35 -1.54
N PHE A 41 -5.15 -0.40 -1.98
CA PHE A 41 -5.13 0.97 -1.46
C PHE A 41 -6.52 1.45 -1.06
N GLU A 42 -6.68 1.84 0.20
CA GLU A 42 -7.89 2.47 0.72
C GLU A 42 -7.89 3.98 0.56
N SER A 43 -9.06 4.59 0.75
CA SER A 43 -9.25 6.05 0.72
C SER A 43 -8.77 6.70 -0.58
N SER A 44 -9.12 6.11 -1.72
CA SER A 44 -8.68 6.54 -3.05
C SER A 44 -9.84 6.69 -4.03
N VAL A 45 -9.74 7.67 -4.92
CA VAL A 45 -10.76 7.91 -5.95
C VAL A 45 -10.49 6.99 -7.13
N HIS A 46 -11.44 6.11 -7.47
CA HIS A 46 -11.40 5.35 -8.71
C HIS A 46 -11.59 6.27 -9.91
N ILE A 47 -10.73 6.17 -10.93
CA ILE A 47 -10.78 7.06 -12.11
C ILE A 47 -10.86 6.33 -13.44
N ALA A 48 -10.47 5.05 -13.50
CA ALA A 48 -10.60 4.22 -14.70
C ALA A 48 -10.34 2.75 -14.36
N SER A 49 -10.89 1.84 -15.15
CA SER A 49 -10.51 0.42 -15.14
C SER A 49 -10.27 -0.13 -16.54
N LYS A 50 -9.51 -1.23 -16.62
CA LYS A 50 -9.30 -1.97 -17.86
C LYS A 50 -8.93 -3.43 -17.57
N ASP A 51 -9.50 -4.36 -18.34
CA ASP A 51 -9.10 -5.77 -18.31
C ASP A 51 -7.82 -5.95 -19.13
N ILE A 52 -6.69 -6.10 -18.43
CA ILE A 52 -5.35 -6.27 -18.98
C ILE A 52 -4.52 -7.14 -18.04
N PRO A 53 -3.46 -7.79 -18.53
CA PRO A 53 -2.49 -8.46 -17.67
C PRO A 53 -1.94 -7.53 -16.58
N GLY A 54 -1.77 -8.06 -15.36
CA GLY A 54 -1.39 -7.26 -14.20
C GLY A 54 -0.03 -6.57 -14.32
N ASP A 55 0.90 -7.13 -15.08
CA ASP A 55 2.19 -6.51 -15.40
C ASP A 55 2.06 -5.25 -16.29
N GLN A 56 0.92 -5.05 -16.96
CA GLN A 56 0.62 -3.85 -17.74
C GLN A 56 -0.08 -2.75 -16.95
N CYS A 57 -0.46 -3.01 -15.70
CA CYS A 57 -1.21 -2.06 -14.87
C CYS A 57 -0.44 -0.76 -14.60
N GLY A 58 0.87 -0.90 -14.33
CA GLY A 58 1.77 0.24 -14.13
C GLY A 58 1.80 1.17 -15.33
N ARG A 59 2.00 0.61 -16.53
CA ARG A 59 1.99 1.37 -17.79
C ARG A 59 0.64 2.01 -18.08
N PHE A 60 -0.47 1.33 -17.77
CA PHE A 60 -1.81 1.92 -17.90
C PHE A 60 -1.99 3.13 -16.97
N CYS A 61 -1.50 3.05 -15.73
CA CYS A 61 -1.47 4.18 -14.81
C CYS A 61 -0.55 5.31 -15.32
N LEU A 62 0.65 5.00 -15.82
CA LEU A 62 1.55 5.99 -16.41
C LEU A 62 0.89 6.77 -17.56
N ALA A 63 0.18 6.08 -18.44
CA ALA A 63 -0.52 6.68 -19.57
C ALA A 63 -1.67 7.62 -19.15
N ASN A 64 -2.28 7.40 -17.98
CA ASN A 64 -3.27 8.31 -17.42
C ASN A 64 -2.58 9.35 -16.51
N LYS A 65 -2.45 10.60 -16.98
CA LYS A 65 -1.72 11.66 -16.27
C LYS A 65 -2.20 11.91 -14.83
N ASP A 66 -3.45 11.58 -14.54
CA ASP A 66 -4.05 11.83 -13.23
C ASP A 66 -4.06 10.60 -12.32
N CYS A 67 -3.55 9.46 -12.80
CA CYS A 67 -3.38 8.26 -11.99
C CYS A 67 -2.13 8.41 -11.12
N THR A 68 -2.30 8.17 -9.81
CA THR A 68 -1.19 8.17 -8.85
C THR A 68 -0.85 6.76 -8.39
N HIS A 69 -1.83 5.87 -8.36
CA HIS A 69 -1.68 4.48 -7.95
C HIS A 69 -2.76 3.59 -8.58
N PHE A 70 -2.58 2.27 -8.46
CA PHE A 70 -3.46 1.28 -9.04
C PHE A 70 -3.56 0.03 -8.16
N THR A 71 -4.68 -0.67 -8.29
CA THR A 71 -4.84 -2.04 -7.82
C THR A 71 -5.16 -2.92 -9.02
N TYR A 72 -4.48 -4.05 -9.16
CA TYR A 72 -4.86 -5.14 -10.04
C TYR A 72 -5.53 -6.25 -9.23
N LYS A 73 -6.75 -6.61 -9.61
CA LYS A 73 -7.52 -7.65 -8.94
C LYS A 73 -8.42 -8.35 -9.95
N SER A 74 -8.44 -9.68 -9.89
CA SER A 74 -9.35 -10.52 -10.71
C SER A 74 -9.30 -10.26 -12.22
N GLY A 75 -8.12 -9.97 -12.79
CA GLY A 75 -7.98 -9.72 -14.23
C GLY A 75 -8.16 -8.25 -14.65
N THR A 76 -8.52 -7.37 -13.71
CA THR A 76 -8.83 -5.97 -13.98
C THR A 76 -7.86 -5.04 -13.26
N CYS A 77 -7.39 -4.03 -13.99
CA CYS A 77 -6.64 -2.90 -13.45
C CYS A 77 -7.58 -1.77 -13.06
N TYR A 78 -7.46 -1.27 -11.84
CA TYR A 78 -8.21 -0.15 -11.31
C TYR A 78 -7.24 1.00 -11.04
N LEU A 79 -7.32 2.04 -11.87
CA LEU A 79 -6.55 3.27 -11.68
C LEU A 79 -7.23 4.13 -10.62
N LYS A 80 -6.39 4.70 -9.75
CA LYS A 80 -6.81 5.47 -8.61
C LYS A 80 -6.06 6.81 -8.57
N ARG A 81 -6.69 7.79 -7.93
CA ARG A 81 -6.14 9.13 -7.67
C ARG A 81 -6.28 9.48 -6.21
N SER A 82 -5.20 10.02 -5.64
CA SER A 82 -5.21 10.71 -4.35
C SER A 82 -4.14 11.82 -4.39
N THR A 83 -4.47 12.98 -3.83
CA THR A 83 -3.58 14.16 -3.73
C THR A 83 -2.97 14.35 -2.33
N ILE A 84 -3.34 13.48 -1.39
CA ILE A 84 -2.89 13.51 0.01
C ILE A 84 -2.12 12.23 0.28
N HIS A 85 -2.74 11.28 0.96
CA HIS A 85 -2.17 10.00 1.35
C HIS A 85 -3.18 8.90 1.01
N TRP A 86 -2.68 7.73 0.64
CA TRP A 86 -3.47 6.51 0.49
C TRP A 86 -2.94 5.47 1.48
N GLN A 87 -3.79 4.66 2.08
CA GLN A 87 -3.32 3.63 3.00
C GLN A 87 -3.15 2.34 2.23
N GLU A 88 -1.96 1.76 2.30
CA GLU A 88 -1.74 0.41 1.84
C GLU A 88 -2.43 -0.55 2.80
N GLU A 89 -3.18 -1.50 2.25
CA GLU A 89 -3.77 -2.59 3.03
C GLU A 89 -3.39 -3.93 2.40
N GLY A 90 -3.27 -4.95 3.25
CA GLY A 90 -3.02 -6.31 2.81
C GLY A 90 -4.27 -6.89 2.16
N GLU A 91 -4.16 -7.28 0.89
CA GLU A 91 -5.26 -7.91 0.16
C GLU A 91 -4.72 -9.06 -0.70
N TYR A 92 -4.97 -10.30 -0.28
CA TYR A 92 -4.53 -11.50 -0.99
C TYR A 92 -5.05 -11.54 -2.43
N LEU A 93 -4.24 -12.13 -3.31
CA LEU A 93 -4.57 -12.31 -4.75
C LEU A 93 -4.81 -11.00 -5.50
N SER A 94 -4.35 -9.89 -4.93
CA SER A 94 -4.30 -8.58 -5.57
C SER A 94 -2.85 -8.15 -5.73
N ALA A 95 -2.61 -7.19 -6.61
CA ALA A 95 -1.35 -6.47 -6.68
C ALA A 95 -1.65 -4.98 -6.62
N CYS A 96 -0.77 -4.21 -5.99
CA CYS A 96 -0.92 -2.77 -5.93
C CYS A 96 0.37 -2.12 -6.41
N GLY A 97 0.26 -0.90 -6.92
CA GLY A 97 1.44 -0.13 -7.29
C GLY A 97 1.13 1.35 -7.49
N PHE A 98 2.19 2.14 -7.57
CA PHE A 98 2.11 3.58 -7.64
C PHE A 98 3.21 4.18 -8.49
N ILE A 99 2.98 5.43 -8.90
CA ILE A 99 3.94 6.23 -9.66
C ILE A 99 4.69 7.13 -8.69
N PRO A 100 5.98 6.88 -8.38
CA PRO A 100 6.70 7.62 -7.35
C PRO A 100 6.73 9.13 -7.57
N SER A 101 6.78 9.59 -8.83
CA SER A 101 6.77 11.01 -9.17
C SER A 101 5.42 11.70 -9.01
N ARG A 102 4.34 10.95 -8.73
CA ARG A 102 2.96 11.46 -8.60
C ARG A 102 2.37 11.24 -7.21
N THR A 103 3.18 10.85 -6.23
CA THR A 103 2.76 10.68 -4.84
C THR A 103 3.70 11.45 -3.91
N SER A 104 3.12 12.12 -2.91
CA SER A 104 3.87 12.77 -1.83
C SER A 104 4.17 11.82 -0.67
N GLN A 105 3.81 10.54 -0.79
CA GLN A 105 4.07 9.58 0.26
C GLN A 105 5.54 9.17 0.32
N LYS A 106 6.10 9.31 1.52
CA LYS A 106 7.33 8.63 1.90
C LYS A 106 6.95 7.19 2.24
N ILE A 107 7.29 6.28 1.35
CA ILE A 107 7.10 4.85 1.60
C ILE A 107 8.46 4.33 2.01
N ASN A 108 8.57 3.97 3.29
CA ASN A 108 9.77 3.41 3.90
C ASN A 108 9.91 1.94 3.55
#